data_AF-A0A412RNL9-F1
#
_entry.id   AF-A0A412RNL9-F1
#
_cell.length_a   1.000
_cell.length_b   1.000
_cell.length_c   1.000
_cell.angle_alpha   90.00
_cell.angle_beta   90.00
_cell.angle_gamma   90.00
#
_symmetry.space_group_name_H-M   'P 1'
#
loop_
_entity.id
_entity.type
_entity.pdbx_description
1 polymer ?
#
loop_
_entity_poly.entity_id
_entity_poly.type
_entity_poly.pdbx_seq_one_letter_code
_entity_poly.pdbx_strand_id
1 'polypeptide(L)'
;MKLNKKYKDRLFCLLFGNEEYKENILSLYNALCNTAHTDVNDIKLYTIDNVIYIEMKNDVSILLDSYLHLWEQQSSYNPNMPLRGLMYFSKMYDRYIVEHSYNIYGSTLVKLPTPRYTVLYNGTSKQPAFMKLKLSDAFI
;
A
#
# COMPACT_ATOMS: atom_id res chain seq x y z
N MET A 1 -30.73 4.12 3.66
CA MET A 1 -29.85 5.11 3.00
C MET A 1 -28.76 4.34 2.24
N LYS A 2 -28.86 4.20 0.91
CA LYS A 2 -27.83 3.51 0.10
C LYS A 2 -26.61 4.44 -0.02
N LEU A 3 -25.64 4.28 0.88
CA LEU A 3 -24.33 4.93 0.75
C LEU A 3 -23.70 4.50 -0.58
N ASN A 4 -23.45 5.49 -1.45
CA ASN A 4 -22.88 5.29 -2.77
C ASN A 4 -21.46 4.74 -2.61
N LYS A 5 -21.16 3.53 -3.11
CA LYS A 5 -19.84 2.87 -2.95
C LYS A 5 -18.69 3.78 -3.41
N LYS A 6 -18.92 4.54 -4.48
CA LYS A 6 -17.98 5.53 -5.03
C LYS A 6 -17.61 6.66 -4.05
N TYR A 7 -18.47 6.96 -3.08
CA TYR A 7 -18.24 7.99 -2.06
C TYR A 7 -17.31 7.47 -0.94
N LYS A 8 -17.44 6.20 -0.53
CA LYS A 8 -16.57 5.60 0.51
C LYS A 8 -15.13 5.43 0.06
N ASP A 9 -14.93 5.03 -1.20
CA ASP A 9 -13.59 4.89 -1.76
C ASP A 9 -12.93 6.26 -1.94
N ARG A 10 -13.72 7.28 -2.31
CA ARG A 10 -13.25 8.68 -2.35
C ARG A 10 -12.85 9.22 -0.99
N LEU A 11 -13.57 8.89 0.09
CA LEU A 11 -13.23 9.37 1.43
C LEU A 11 -11.91 8.75 1.93
N PHE A 12 -11.70 7.45 1.70
CA PHE A 12 -10.44 6.81 2.06
C PHE A 12 -9.26 7.43 1.30
N CYS A 13 -9.39 7.59 -0.01
CA CYS A 13 -8.38 8.27 -0.83
C CYS A 13 -8.19 9.74 -0.43
N LEU A 14 -9.24 10.44 -0.01
CA LEU A 14 -9.14 11.82 0.45
C LEU A 14 -8.34 11.91 1.75
N LEU A 15 -8.68 11.08 2.74
CA LEU A 15 -8.08 11.14 4.08
C LEU A 15 -6.66 10.59 4.13
N PHE A 16 -6.36 9.60 3.29
CA PHE A 16 -5.09 8.86 3.37
C PHE A 16 -4.26 8.91 2.08
N GLY A 17 -4.72 9.59 1.03
CA GLY A 17 -4.08 9.63 -0.28
C GLY A 17 -3.75 11.04 -0.78
N ASN A 18 -3.78 12.02 0.13
CA ASN A 18 -3.49 13.41 -0.14
C ASN A 18 -2.40 13.91 0.81
N GLU A 19 -1.43 14.64 0.26
CA GLU A 19 -0.33 15.30 0.97
C GLU A 19 -0.84 16.28 2.05
N GLU A 20 -2.04 16.85 1.89
CA GLU A 20 -2.67 17.73 2.89
C GLU A 20 -2.95 17.00 4.22
N TYR A 21 -3.14 15.68 4.19
CA TYR A 21 -3.52 14.87 5.36
C TYR A 21 -2.42 13.87 5.77
N LYS A 22 -1.14 14.21 5.59
CA LYS A 22 -0.02 13.31 5.95
C LYS A 22 -0.03 12.82 7.40
N GLU A 23 -0.54 13.61 8.34
CA GLU A 23 -0.69 13.19 9.74
C GLU A 23 -1.61 11.96 9.87
N ASN A 24 -2.72 11.92 9.10
CA ASN A 24 -3.62 10.77 9.08
C ASN A 24 -2.93 9.53 8.51
N ILE A 25 -2.05 9.74 7.54
CA ILE A 25 -1.29 8.68 6.89
C ILE A 25 -0.25 8.09 7.83
N LEU A 26 0.49 8.96 8.52
CA LEU A 26 1.46 8.56 9.55
C LEU A 26 0.78 7.79 10.68
N SER A 27 -0.39 8.27 11.11
CA SER A 27 -1.22 7.59 12.11
C SER A 27 -1.66 6.21 11.64
N LEU A 28 -2.14 6.08 10.39
CA LEU A 28 -2.51 4.79 9.81
C LEU A 28 -1.30 3.86 9.67
N TYR A 29 -0.13 4.39 9.28
CA TYR A 29 1.12 3.65 9.21
C TYR A 29 1.50 3.08 10.57
N ASN A 30 1.55 3.95 11.59
CA ASN A 30 1.87 3.56 12.96
C ASN A 30 0.92 2.47 13.48
N ALA A 31 -0.37 2.61 13.21
CA ALA A 31 -1.38 1.63 13.61
C ALA A 31 -1.21 0.26 12.91
N LEU A 32 -0.89 0.25 11.61
CA LEU A 32 -0.77 -0.99 10.83
C LEU A 32 0.60 -1.67 10.98
N CYS A 33 1.65 -0.89 11.18
CA CYS A 33 3.03 -1.37 11.27
C CYS A 33 3.52 -1.51 12.71
N ASN A 34 2.70 -1.14 13.70
CA ASN A 34 3.05 -1.11 15.13
C ASN A 34 4.32 -0.27 15.39
N THR A 35 4.34 0.94 14.83
CA THR A 35 5.42 1.92 14.94
C THR A 35 4.92 3.20 15.62
N ALA A 36 5.82 4.15 15.90
CA ALA A 36 5.52 5.40 16.60
C ALA A 36 6.25 6.60 15.99
N HIS A 37 6.25 6.69 14.66
CA HIS A 37 6.87 7.80 13.95
C HIS A 37 6.10 9.10 14.16
N THR A 38 6.81 10.22 14.22
CA THR A 38 6.23 11.55 14.47
C THR A 38 6.51 12.56 13.36
N ASP A 39 7.50 12.32 12.50
CA ASP A 39 7.80 13.20 11.37
C ASP A 39 7.01 12.78 10.13
N VAL A 40 6.20 13.70 9.60
CA VAL A 40 5.41 13.49 8.38
C VAL A 40 6.22 13.71 7.10
N ASN A 41 7.34 14.42 7.18
CA ASN A 41 8.21 14.69 6.02
C ASN A 41 8.91 13.43 5.51
N ASP A 42 8.98 12.42 6.37
CA ASP A 42 9.48 11.09 6.08
C ASP A 42 8.54 10.29 5.16
N ILE A 43 7.30 10.75 4.94
CA ILE A 43 6.34 10.08 4.06
C ILE A 43 6.44 10.63 2.64
N LYS A 44 6.68 9.72 1.70
CA LYS A 44 6.44 9.93 0.26
C LYS A 44 5.17 9.19 -0.18
N LEU A 45 4.25 9.93 -0.77
CA LEU A 45 3.00 9.39 -1.30
C LEU A 45 3.01 9.30 -2.80
N TYR A 46 2.44 8.21 -3.29
CA TYR A 46 2.02 8.14 -4.68
C TYR A 46 0.67 7.42 -4.78
N THR A 47 -0.22 7.99 -5.58
CA THR A 47 -1.55 7.44 -5.81
C THR A 47 -1.62 6.87 -7.23
N ILE A 48 -1.98 5.59 -7.35
CA ILE A 48 -2.21 4.91 -8.64
C ILE A 48 -3.62 4.32 -8.61
N ASP A 49 -4.48 4.69 -9.56
CA ASP A 49 -5.81 4.08 -9.75
C ASP A 49 -6.70 4.02 -8.47
N ASN A 50 -6.67 5.05 -7.62
CA ASN A 50 -7.34 5.11 -6.30
C ASN A 50 -6.75 4.18 -5.23
N VAL A 51 -5.51 3.74 -5.39
CA VAL A 51 -4.76 3.00 -4.38
C VAL A 51 -3.67 3.90 -3.82
N ILE A 52 -3.57 3.91 -2.50
CA ILE A 52 -2.60 4.69 -1.77
C ILE A 52 -1.39 3.80 -1.52
N TYR A 53 -0.22 4.30 -1.92
CA TYR A 53 1.05 3.70 -1.54
C TYR A 53 1.91 4.73 -0.82
N ILE A 54 2.62 4.24 0.20
CA ILE A 54 3.50 5.01 1.07
C ILE A 54 4.89 4.40 1.05
N GLU A 55 5.88 5.21 0.71
CA GLU A 55 7.30 4.95 0.96
C GLU A 55 7.73 5.83 2.15
N MET A 56 8.37 5.22 3.15
CA MET A 56 8.89 5.95 4.32
C MET A 56 10.40 6.10 4.21
N LYS A 57 10.87 7.34 4.24
CA LYS A 57 12.29 7.74 4.31
C LYS A 57 12.63 7.93 5.79
N ASN A 58 13.70 7.35 6.30
CA ASN A 58 14.06 7.51 7.72
C ASN A 58 15.49 8.07 7.86
N ASP A 59 15.66 9.17 8.61
CA ASP A 59 16.94 9.87 8.79
C ASP A 59 17.87 9.31 9.89
N VAL A 60 17.62 8.13 10.46
CA VAL A 60 18.64 7.35 11.23
C VAL A 60 18.55 5.83 10.96
N SER A 61 17.98 5.40 9.84
CA SER A 61 17.98 3.99 9.44
C SER A 61 18.41 3.82 8.00
N ILE A 62 19.72 3.89 7.79
CA ILE A 62 20.31 3.13 6.69
C ILE A 62 20.11 1.66 7.06
N LEU A 63 19.21 0.97 6.36
CA LEU A 63 18.84 -0.45 6.47
C LEU A 63 18.02 -0.86 7.71
N LEU A 64 16.72 -0.52 7.73
CA LEU A 64 15.59 -1.32 8.28
C LEU A 64 14.35 -0.44 8.10
N ASP A 65 13.59 -0.56 7.01
CA ASP A 65 12.70 -1.71 6.89
C ASP A 65 12.38 -2.12 5.44
N SER A 66 12.95 -1.48 4.41
CA SER A 66 12.86 -1.89 2.99
C SER A 66 11.47 -2.41 2.54
N TYR A 67 10.36 -1.87 3.07
CA TYR A 67 9.01 -2.34 2.72
C TYR A 67 8.31 -1.36 1.80
N LEU A 68 7.62 -1.91 0.81
CA LEU A 68 6.76 -1.19 -0.11
C LEU A 68 5.31 -1.43 0.31
N HIS A 69 4.72 -0.46 1.02
CA HIS A 69 3.38 -0.59 1.60
C HIS A 69 2.31 -0.12 0.61
N LEU A 70 1.31 -0.99 0.40
CA LEU A 70 0.12 -0.72 -0.39
C LEU A 70 -1.10 -0.91 0.49
N TRP A 71 -2.00 0.08 0.51
CA TRP A 71 -3.27 -0.03 1.23
C TRP A 71 -4.46 0.24 0.32
N GLU A 72 -5.46 -0.64 0.41
CA GLU A 72 -6.71 -0.48 -0.31
C GLU A 72 -7.90 -0.71 0.60
N GLN A 73 -8.93 0.14 0.48
CA GLN A 73 -10.20 -0.09 1.13
C GLN A 73 -11.16 -0.85 0.19
N GLN A 74 -11.88 -1.83 0.73
CA GLN A 74 -12.91 -2.56 0.01
C GLN A 74 -14.23 -2.62 0.80
N SER A 75 -15.31 -2.26 0.13
CA SER A 75 -16.68 -2.34 0.68
C SER A 75 -17.37 -3.67 0.39
N SER A 76 -16.72 -4.58 -0.34
CA SER A 76 -17.22 -5.90 -0.70
C SER A 76 -16.06 -6.89 -0.68
N TYR A 77 -16.30 -8.12 -0.22
CA TYR A 77 -15.26 -9.14 -0.18
C TYR A 77 -14.82 -9.48 -1.61
N ASN A 78 -13.51 -9.51 -1.84
CA ASN A 78 -12.93 -9.81 -3.14
C ASN A 78 -11.76 -10.79 -2.95
N PRO A 79 -11.86 -12.05 -3.41
CA PRO A 79 -10.76 -13.01 -3.29
C PRO A 79 -9.61 -12.71 -4.25
N ASN A 80 -9.82 -11.86 -5.26
CA ASN A 80 -8.81 -11.51 -6.27
C ASN A 80 -7.86 -10.39 -5.83
N MET A 81 -7.90 -9.98 -4.56
CA MET A 81 -7.02 -8.93 -4.06
C MET A 81 -5.53 -9.28 -4.21
N PRO A 82 -5.04 -10.51 -3.97
CA PRO A 82 -3.64 -10.84 -4.25
C PRO A 82 -3.20 -10.58 -5.69
N LEU A 83 -4.07 -10.88 -6.68
CA LEU A 83 -3.80 -10.62 -8.09
C LEU A 83 -3.74 -9.12 -8.38
N ARG A 84 -4.69 -8.34 -7.84
CA ARG A 84 -4.65 -6.88 -7.97
C ARG A 84 -3.39 -6.29 -7.33
N GLY A 85 -3.02 -6.79 -6.14
CA GLY A 85 -1.79 -6.41 -5.44
C GLY A 85 -0.55 -6.63 -6.30
N LEU A 86 -0.44 -7.79 -6.96
CA LEU A 86 0.64 -8.06 -7.91
C LEU A 86 0.71 -6.98 -9.01
N MET A 87 -0.42 -6.69 -9.65
CA MET A 87 -0.47 -5.67 -10.73
C MET A 87 -0.05 -4.28 -10.24
N TYR A 88 -0.47 -3.89 -9.02
CA TYR A 88 -0.07 -2.63 -8.44
C TYR A 88 1.43 -2.59 -8.13
N PHE A 89 1.98 -3.63 -7.51
CA PHE A 89 3.41 -3.71 -7.24
C PHE A 89 4.25 -3.71 -8.52
N SER A 90 3.79 -4.37 -9.59
CA SER A 90 4.48 -4.30 -10.89
C SER A 90 4.62 -2.86 -11.39
N LYS A 91 3.53 -2.06 -11.35
CA LYS A 91 3.59 -0.63 -11.72
C LYS A 91 4.50 0.18 -10.81
N MET A 92 4.51 -0.13 -9.52
CA MET A 92 5.31 0.59 -8.52
C MET A 92 6.80 0.28 -8.65
N TYR A 93 7.17 -0.98 -8.88
CA TYR A 93 8.56 -1.36 -9.11
C TYR A 93 9.09 -0.80 -10.42
N ASP A 94 8.30 -0.75 -11.48
CA ASP A 94 8.70 -0.10 -12.74
C ASP A 94 9.15 1.34 -12.49
N ARG A 95 8.35 2.10 -11.75
CA ARG A 95 8.71 3.46 -11.32
C ARG A 95 9.95 3.49 -10.44
N TYR A 96 10.02 2.63 -9.42
CA TYR A 96 11.15 2.56 -8.49
C TYR A 96 12.48 2.28 -9.21
N ILE A 97 12.45 1.38 -10.20
CA ILE A 97 13.60 1.03 -11.05
C ILE A 97 14.07 2.26 -11.85
N VAL A 98 13.14 3.00 -12.44
CA VAL A 98 13.47 4.22 -13.21
C VAL A 98 14.03 5.31 -12.30
N GLU A 99 13.38 5.60 -11.18
CA GLU A 99 13.80 6.66 -10.24
C GLU A 99 15.20 6.40 -9.66
N HIS A 100 15.57 5.13 -9.44
CA HIS A 100 16.88 4.73 -8.93
C HIS A 100 17.88 4.36 -10.03
N SER A 101 17.50 4.50 -11.31
CA SER A 101 18.34 4.14 -12.47
C SER A 101 18.90 2.72 -12.42
N TYR A 102 18.09 1.75 -11.97
CA TYR A 102 18.53 0.36 -11.85
C TYR A 102 18.64 -0.34 -13.21
N ASN A 103 19.74 -1.05 -13.41
CA ASN A 103 19.93 -1.90 -14.59
C ASN A 103 19.42 -3.32 -14.37
N ILE A 104 18.13 -3.54 -14.62
CA ILE A 104 17.49 -4.87 -14.48
C ILE A 104 17.87 -5.88 -15.56
N TYR A 105 18.51 -5.44 -16.66
CA TYR A 105 19.02 -6.30 -17.73
C TYR A 105 20.50 -6.64 -17.57
N GLY A 106 21.14 -6.14 -16.51
CA GLY A 106 22.52 -6.43 -16.16
C GLY A 106 22.70 -7.79 -15.47
N SER A 107 23.93 -8.09 -15.07
CA SER A 107 24.29 -9.33 -14.35
C SER A 107 24.22 -9.19 -12.82
N THR A 108 24.02 -7.97 -12.31
CA THR A 108 23.95 -7.70 -10.86
C THR A 108 22.51 -7.74 -10.38
N LEU A 109 22.26 -8.46 -9.27
CA LEU A 109 20.94 -8.50 -8.64
C LEU A 109 20.51 -7.13 -8.13
N VAL A 110 19.41 -6.60 -8.67
CA VAL A 110 18.73 -5.41 -8.16
C VAL A 110 17.93 -5.78 -6.91
N LYS A 111 18.20 -5.10 -5.79
CA LYS A 111 17.44 -5.24 -4.55
C LYS A 111 16.22 -4.34 -4.59
N LEU A 112 15.04 -4.92 -4.42
CA LEU A 112 13.77 -4.20 -4.36
C LEU A 112 13.24 -4.22 -2.92
N PRO A 113 12.48 -3.18 -2.52
CA PRO A 113 11.77 -3.22 -1.25
C PRO A 113 10.72 -4.34 -1.26
N THR A 114 10.55 -5.02 -0.13
CA THR A 114 9.62 -6.13 0.05
C THR A 114 8.17 -5.63 0.03
N PRO A 115 7.28 -6.21 -0.80
CA PRO A 115 5.91 -5.71 -0.93
C PRO A 115 5.05 -6.13 0.26
N ARG A 116 4.27 -5.19 0.81
CA ARG A 116 3.27 -5.43 1.87
C ARG A 116 1.93 -4.87 1.45
N TYR A 117 0.95 -5.75 1.24
CA TYR A 117 -0.39 -5.35 0.83
C TYR A 117 -1.42 -5.60 1.92
N THR A 118 -2.06 -4.52 2.39
CA THR A 118 -3.14 -4.57 3.39
C THR A 118 -4.44 -4.09 2.77
N VAL A 119 -5.51 -4.88 2.94
CA VAL A 119 -6.86 -4.51 2.48
C VAL A 119 -7.76 -4.27 3.69
N LEU A 120 -8.28 -3.06 3.80
CA LEU A 120 -9.21 -2.66 4.85
C LEU A 120 -10.64 -2.93 4.39
N TYR A 121 -11.31 -3.88 5.04
CA TYR A 121 -12.68 -4.24 4.73
C TYR A 121 -13.68 -3.45 5.58
N ASN A 122 -14.57 -2.69 4.94
CA ASN A 122 -15.64 -1.92 5.60
C ASN A 122 -17.05 -2.25 5.08
N GLY A 123 -17.21 -3.44 4.49
CA GLY A 123 -18.48 -3.94 3.99
C GLY A 123 -19.39 -4.48 5.11
N THR A 124 -20.62 -4.83 4.74
CA THR A 124 -21.65 -5.31 5.68
C THR A 124 -21.66 -6.82 5.86
N SER A 125 -20.98 -7.58 5.00
CA SER A 125 -20.90 -9.03 5.13
C SER A 125 -19.95 -9.39 6.26
N LYS A 126 -20.34 -10.33 7.12
CA LYS A 126 -19.47 -10.77 8.21
C LYS A 126 -18.21 -11.41 7.63
N GLN A 127 -17.05 -10.90 8.06
CA GLN A 127 -15.73 -11.42 7.72
C GLN A 127 -14.94 -11.62 9.03
N PRO A 128 -13.92 -12.51 9.06
CA PRO A 128 -13.02 -12.61 10.19
C PRO A 128 -12.27 -11.28 10.40
N ALA A 129 -11.82 -11.03 11.63
CA ALA A 129 -11.07 -9.82 11.97
C ALA A 129 -9.76 -9.68 11.16
N PHE A 130 -9.10 -10.81 10.91
CA PHE A 130 -7.92 -10.89 10.05
C PHE A 130 -8.07 -12.07 9.09
N MET A 131 -7.64 -11.86 7.85
CA MET A 131 -7.61 -12.88 6.80
C MET A 131 -6.33 -12.71 5.99
N LYS A 132 -5.71 -13.83 5.62
CA LYS A 132 -4.59 -13.87 4.69
C LYS A 132 -5.03 -14.55 3.40
N LEU A 133 -5.07 -13.78 2.32
CA LEU A 133 -5.27 -14.30 0.96
C LEU A 133 -3.90 -14.57 0.34
N LYS A 134 -3.78 -15.63 -0.47
CA LYS A 134 -2.53 -15.95 -1.17
C LYS A 134 -2.72 -15.85 -2.68
N LEU A 135 -1.74 -15.28 -3.38
CA LEU A 135 -1.72 -15.28 -4.83
C LEU A 135 -1.66 -16.71 -5.40
N SER A 136 -1.02 -17.64 -4.66
CA SER A 136 -0.93 -19.04 -5.04
C SER A 136 -2.29 -19.70 -5.27
N ASP A 137 -3.32 -19.24 -4.56
CA ASP A 137 -4.67 -19.82 -4.62
C ASP A 137 -5.39 -19.45 -5.94
N ALA A 138 -4.80 -18.58 -6.77
CA ALA A 138 -5.34 -18.19 -8.06
C ALA A 138 -4.83 -19.03 -9.25
N PHE A 139 -3.82 -19.88 -9.05
CA PHE A 139 -3.23 -20.71 -10.11
C PHE A 139 -3.91 -22.10 -10.18
N ILE A 140 -3.88 -22.71 -11.37
CA ILE A 140 -4.46 -24.05 -11.67
C ILE A 140 -3.37 -25.12 -11.58
#